data_AF-A0A2V5RPR4-F1
#
_entry.id   AF-A0A2V5RPR4-F1
#
_cell.length_a   1.000
_cell.length_b   1.000
_cell.length_c   1.000
_cell.angle_alpha   90.00
_cell.angle_beta   90.00
_cell.angle_gamma   90.00
#
_symmetry.space_group_name_H-M   'P 1'
#
loop_
_entity.id
_entity.type
_entity.pdbx_description
1 polymer ?
#
loop_
_entity_poly.entity_id
_entity_poly.type
_entity_poly.pdbx_seq_one_letter_code
_entity_poly.pdbx_strand_id
1 'polypeptide(L)'
;MPFSLSERQDGIFGLLYALGSMATLLMMCDRRDLGTAVGERPPSAISEINWEDFAGPADTSEAKEFFEPNLYIYDAYPGGIGFSEPLYRACDTLLNRTLELIRACPCDNGCPSCVGPTVDRSERTKEVALEMLGRLCGDIQFVAERTAESA
;
A
#
# COMPACT_ATOMS: atom_id res chain seq x y z
N MET A 1 -3.51 5.00 15.65
CA MET A 1 -4.55 3.95 15.50
C MET A 1 -4.50 3.04 16.71
N PRO A 2 -5.63 2.58 17.27
CA PRO A 2 -5.69 1.71 18.45
C PRO A 2 -5.48 0.22 18.09
N PHE A 3 -4.46 -0.08 17.29
CA PHE A 3 -4.09 -1.45 16.89
C PHE A 3 -2.64 -1.73 17.25
N SER A 4 -2.34 -2.99 17.60
CA SER A 4 -0.99 -3.50 17.79
C SER A 4 -0.18 -3.49 16.50
N LEU A 5 1.14 -3.63 16.60
CA LEU A 5 2.02 -3.64 15.43
C LEU A 5 1.74 -4.82 14.49
N SER A 6 1.49 -6.01 15.04
CA SER A 6 1.13 -7.21 14.25
C SER A 6 -0.17 -7.01 13.48
N GLU A 7 -1.22 -6.48 14.13
CA GLU A 7 -2.50 -6.22 13.47
C GLU A 7 -2.35 -5.20 12.32
N ARG A 8 -1.49 -4.20 12.50
CA ARG A 8 -1.16 -3.24 11.42
C ARG A 8 -0.44 -3.92 10.26
N GLN A 9 0.55 -4.76 10.53
CA GLN A 9 1.25 -5.51 9.49
C GLN A 9 0.28 -6.41 8.71
N ASP A 10 -0.57 -7.15 9.41
CA ASP A 10 -1.59 -8.00 8.78
C ASP A 10 -2.57 -7.18 7.93
N GLY A 11 -2.98 -6.02 8.44
CA GLY A 11 -3.82 -5.06 7.72
C GLY A 11 -3.15 -4.53 6.44
N ILE A 12 -1.86 -4.19 6.50
CA ILE A 12 -1.07 -3.71 5.34
C ILE A 12 -0.98 -4.78 4.26
N PHE A 13 -0.63 -6.02 4.63
CA PHE A 13 -0.60 -7.12 3.66
C PHE A 13 -1.99 -7.42 3.11
N GLY A 14 -3.04 -7.18 3.88
CA GLY A 14 -4.43 -7.44 3.48
C GLY A 14 -4.94 -6.39 2.50
N LEU A 15 -4.58 -5.14 2.78
CA LEU A 15 -4.81 -4.02 1.90
C LEU A 15 -4.05 -4.20 0.58
N LEU A 16 -2.76 -4.57 0.61
CA LEU A 16 -1.98 -4.81 -0.61
C LEU A 16 -2.56 -5.94 -1.48
N TYR A 17 -3.10 -6.99 -0.86
CA TYR A 17 -3.80 -8.06 -1.57
C TYR A 17 -5.06 -7.55 -2.30
N ALA A 18 -5.88 -6.75 -1.60
CA ALA A 18 -7.09 -6.17 -2.15
C ALA A 18 -6.79 -5.17 -3.28
N LEU A 19 -5.77 -4.33 -3.10
CA LEU A 19 -5.30 -3.40 -4.13
C LEU A 19 -4.77 -4.15 -5.36
N GLY A 20 -3.97 -5.19 -5.18
CA GLY A 20 -3.47 -6.01 -6.29
C GLY A 20 -4.61 -6.65 -7.10
N SER A 21 -5.63 -7.17 -6.41
CA SER A 21 -6.81 -7.76 -7.06
C SER A 21 -7.63 -6.72 -7.83
N MET A 22 -7.79 -5.51 -7.28
CA MET A 22 -8.48 -4.43 -7.98
C MET A 22 -7.67 -3.87 -9.14
N ALA A 23 -6.34 -3.80 -9.01
CA ALA A 23 -5.45 -3.35 -10.08
C ALA A 23 -5.56 -4.26 -11.31
N THR A 24 -5.63 -5.58 -11.14
CA THR A 24 -5.80 -6.51 -12.26
C THR A 24 -7.11 -6.30 -13.01
N LEU A 25 -8.18 -5.96 -12.29
CA LEU A 25 -9.48 -5.68 -12.89
C LEU A 25 -9.50 -4.35 -13.65
N LEU A 26 -8.88 -3.31 -13.08
CA LEU A 26 -8.81 -1.99 -13.72
C LEU A 26 -7.91 -1.98 -14.95
N MET A 27 -6.81 -2.74 -14.91
CA MET A 27 -5.84 -2.81 -16.01
C MET A 27 -6.15 -3.91 -17.03
N MET A 28 -7.21 -4.70 -16.79
CA MET A 28 -7.61 -5.85 -17.62
C MET A 28 -6.43 -6.81 -17.88
N CYS A 29 -5.60 -7.05 -16.86
CA CYS A 29 -4.42 -7.91 -16.94
C CYS A 29 -4.55 -9.16 -16.06
N ASP A 30 -3.66 -10.13 -16.27
CA ASP A 30 -3.59 -11.33 -15.41
C ASP A 30 -2.93 -10.97 -14.07
N ARG A 31 -3.26 -11.71 -13.01
CA ARG A 31 -2.66 -11.52 -11.69
C ARG A 31 -1.13 -11.67 -11.69
N ARG A 32 -0.59 -12.44 -12.65
CA ARG A 32 0.85 -12.64 -12.84
C ARG A 32 1.55 -11.46 -13.51
N ASP A 33 0.81 -10.57 -14.16
CA ASP A 33 1.39 -9.41 -14.83
C ASP A 33 1.75 -8.29 -13.83
N LEU A 34 1.20 -8.33 -12.62
CA LEU A 34 1.45 -7.37 -11.56
C LEU A 34 2.15 -8.01 -10.35
N GLY A 35 3.29 -7.43 -9.97
CA GLY A 35 3.97 -7.67 -8.72
C GLY A 35 3.48 -6.73 -7.62
N THR A 36 3.56 -7.19 -6.38
CA THR A 36 3.21 -6.41 -5.19
C THR A 36 4.30 -6.54 -4.13
N ALA A 37 4.67 -5.44 -3.47
CA ALA A 37 5.64 -5.45 -2.38
C ALA A 37 5.27 -4.47 -1.27
N VAL A 38 5.74 -4.74 -0.06
CA VAL A 38 5.71 -3.81 1.08
C VAL A 38 7.14 -3.38 1.33
N GLY A 39 7.39 -2.09 1.41
CA GLY A 39 8.67 -1.53 1.84
C GLY A 39 8.49 -0.60 3.03
N GLU A 40 9.60 -0.18 3.59
CA GLU A 40 9.66 0.80 4.67
C GLU A 40 10.57 1.94 4.23
N ARG A 41 10.17 3.18 4.52
CA ARG A 41 11.05 4.32 4.27
C ARG A 41 12.13 4.35 5.35
N PRO A 42 13.44 4.25 5.01
CA PRO A 42 14.46 4.50 6.00
C PRO A 42 14.42 5.98 6.42
N PRO A 43 14.63 6.28 7.73
CA PRO A 43 14.42 7.61 8.30
C PRO A 43 15.28 8.75 7.70
N SER A 44 16.31 8.45 6.90
CA SER A 44 17.26 9.42 6.34
C SER A 44 16.88 10.00 4.96
N ALA A 45 15.81 9.54 4.31
CA ALA A 45 15.57 9.85 2.89
C ALA A 45 14.97 11.24 2.60
N ILE A 46 15.38 12.33 3.27
CA ILE A 46 14.98 13.71 2.88
C ILE A 46 16.06 14.42 2.03
N SER A 47 17.24 13.85 1.83
CA SER A 47 18.26 14.41 0.94
C SER A 47 19.04 13.30 0.24
N GLU A 48 19.34 13.53 -1.05
CA GLU A 48 20.28 12.83 -1.95
C GLU A 48 20.94 11.57 -1.39
N ILE A 49 20.59 10.41 -1.96
CA ILE A 49 21.17 9.11 -1.61
C ILE A 49 22.68 9.15 -1.92
N ASN A 50 23.53 9.22 -0.88
CA ASN A 50 24.97 9.12 -1.02
C ASN A 50 25.45 7.74 -0.51
N TRP A 51 26.37 7.12 -1.25
CA TRP A 51 26.86 5.74 -1.00
C TRP A 51 27.51 5.58 0.39
N GLU A 52 27.93 6.69 0.99
CA GLU A 52 28.63 6.75 2.27
C GLU A 52 27.70 6.57 3.48
N ASP A 53 26.38 6.77 3.33
CA ASP A 53 25.40 6.62 4.42
C ASP A 53 25.17 5.16 4.83
N PHE A 54 25.59 4.20 3.99
CA PHE A 54 25.52 2.77 4.30
C PHE A 54 26.72 2.27 5.13
N ALA A 55 27.77 3.07 5.30
CA ALA A 55 29.05 2.63 5.87
C ALA A 55 29.34 3.16 7.29
N GLY A 56 28.48 4.01 7.86
CA GLY A 56 28.66 4.60 9.19
C GLY A 56 27.87 3.89 10.31
N PRO A 57 28.39 3.82 11.55
CA PRO A 57 27.59 3.37 12.69
C PRO A 57 26.48 4.38 12.96
N ALA A 58 25.24 3.91 12.99
CA ALA A 58 24.06 4.74 13.23
C ALA A 58 24.12 5.37 14.63
N ASP A 59 24.45 6.65 14.71
CA ASP A 59 24.37 7.42 15.96
C ASP A 59 22.89 7.69 16.29
N THR A 60 22.44 7.02 17.35
CA THR A 60 21.12 7.10 17.97
C THR A 60 20.96 8.39 18.77
N SER A 61 20.19 9.36 18.28
CA SER A 61 19.45 10.32 19.11
C SER A 61 18.39 11.07 18.30
N GLU A 62 17.11 10.89 18.66
CA GLU A 62 15.91 11.64 18.20
C GLU A 62 15.22 11.23 16.88
N ALA A 63 15.55 10.10 16.27
CA ALA A 63 14.67 9.49 15.27
C ALA A 63 13.53 8.75 15.97
N LYS A 64 12.37 9.39 16.10
CA LYS A 64 11.14 8.71 16.50
C LYS A 64 10.91 7.60 15.46
N GLU A 65 11.05 6.34 15.88
CA GLU A 65 10.87 5.14 15.05
C GLU A 65 9.44 5.10 14.48
N PHE A 66 9.22 5.87 13.42
CA PHE A 66 7.98 5.86 12.68
C PHE A 66 8.11 4.80 11.60
N PHE A 67 7.47 3.66 11.85
CA PHE A 67 7.21 2.69 10.79
C PHE A 67 6.31 3.36 9.73
N GLU A 68 6.91 3.70 8.59
CA GLU A 68 6.24 4.30 7.42
C GLU A 68 6.16 3.26 6.29
N PRO A 69 5.08 2.43 6.26
CA PRO A 69 4.93 1.38 5.26
C PRO A 69 4.56 1.97 3.90
N ASN A 70 5.31 1.57 2.88
CA ASN A 70 5.03 1.87 1.48
C ASN A 70 4.51 0.63 0.76
N LEU A 71 3.42 0.79 0.03
CA LEU A 71 2.82 -0.26 -0.79
C LEU A 71 3.20 -0.05 -2.25
N TYR A 72 3.76 -1.09 -2.87
CA TYR A 72 4.19 -1.06 -4.27
C TYR A 72 3.36 -2.02 -5.10
N ILE A 73 2.92 -1.55 -6.26
CA ILE A 73 2.33 -2.35 -7.33
C ILE A 73 3.13 -2.01 -8.59
N TYR A 74 3.64 -3.03 -9.28
CA TYR A 74 4.55 -2.85 -10.40
C TYR A 74 4.33 -3.94 -11.46
N ASP A 75 4.83 -3.70 -12.67
CA ASP A 75 4.77 -4.68 -13.75
C ASP A 75 5.76 -5.84 -13.47
N ALA A 76 5.25 -7.06 -13.36
CA ALA A 76 6.06 -8.27 -13.16
C ALA A 76 6.68 -8.80 -14.48
N TYR A 77 7.01 -7.88 -15.39
CA TYR A 77 7.65 -8.18 -16.67
C TYR A 77 9.00 -7.47 -16.75
N PRO A 78 10.09 -8.15 -17.18
CA PRO A 78 11.39 -7.51 -17.35
C PRO A 78 11.31 -6.29 -18.28
N GLY A 79 11.75 -5.13 -17.79
CA GLY A 79 11.68 -3.86 -18.53
C GLY A 79 10.35 -3.10 -18.42
N GLY A 80 9.32 -3.70 -17.82
CA GLY A 80 7.99 -3.12 -17.72
C GLY A 80 7.24 -3.12 -19.05
N ILE A 81 5.93 -3.33 -19.00
CA ILE A 81 5.05 -3.32 -20.19
C ILE A 81 4.06 -2.15 -20.18
N GLY A 82 4.09 -1.34 -19.13
CA GLY A 82 3.38 -0.08 -19.00
C GLY A 82 2.05 -0.17 -18.26
N PHE A 83 1.84 -1.12 -17.35
CA PHE A 83 0.62 -1.11 -16.51
C PHE A 83 0.73 -0.13 -15.34
N SER A 84 1.93 0.04 -14.80
CA SER A 84 2.18 0.85 -13.61
C SER A 84 1.85 2.34 -13.80
N GLU A 85 2.19 2.94 -14.95
CA GLU A 85 1.89 4.36 -15.24
C GLU A 85 0.38 4.66 -15.28
N PRO A 86 -0.43 3.98 -16.11
CA PRO A 86 -1.88 4.21 -16.13
C PRO A 86 -2.54 3.85 -14.79
N LEU A 87 -2.07 2.81 -14.09
CA LEU A 87 -2.57 2.48 -12.75
C LEU A 87 -2.29 3.60 -11.74
N TYR A 88 -1.10 4.22 -11.82
CA TYR A 88 -0.75 5.37 -10.98
C TYR A 88 -1.65 6.57 -11.25
N ARG A 89 -1.95 6.87 -12.52
CA ARG A 89 -2.92 7.93 -12.89
C ARG A 89 -4.33 7.61 -12.39
N ALA A 90 -4.70 6.33 -12.33
CA ALA A 90 -5.98 5.86 -11.83
C ALA A 90 -5.97 5.52 -10.32
N CYS A 91 -4.97 5.98 -9.55
CA CYS A 91 -4.80 5.61 -8.14
C CYS A 91 -6.03 5.92 -7.28
N ASP A 92 -6.66 7.09 -7.46
CA ASP A 92 -7.89 7.43 -6.74
C ASP A 92 -9.03 6.44 -7.05
N THR A 93 -9.17 6.05 -8.32
CA THR A 93 -10.15 5.02 -8.72
C THR A 93 -9.82 3.68 -8.07
N LEU A 94 -8.55 3.28 -8.07
CA LEU A 94 -8.09 2.05 -7.44
C LEU A 94 -8.48 2.01 -5.96
N LEU A 95 -8.14 3.04 -5.19
CA LEU A 95 -8.42 3.09 -3.75
C LEU A 95 -9.92 3.09 -3.45
N ASN A 96 -10.71 3.91 -4.15
CA ASN A 96 -12.15 3.98 -3.95
C ASN A 96 -12.84 2.65 -4.28
N ARG A 97 -12.44 2.00 -5.39
CA ARG A 97 -12.99 0.68 -5.76
C ARG A 97 -12.57 -0.41 -4.78
N THR A 98 -11.34 -0.38 -4.28
CA THR A 98 -10.90 -1.30 -3.22
C THR A 98 -11.68 -1.07 -1.92
N LEU A 99 -12.01 0.18 -1.57
CA LEU A 99 -12.80 0.50 -0.39
C LEU A 99 -14.23 -0.05 -0.52
N GLU A 100 -14.85 0.13 -1.70
CA GLU A 100 -16.16 -0.46 -2.03
C GLU A 100 -16.13 -1.99 -1.91
N LEU A 101 -15.10 -2.64 -2.47
CA LEU A 101 -14.93 -4.10 -2.40
C LEU A 101 -14.89 -4.60 -0.96
N ILE A 102 -14.02 -4.02 -0.12
CA ILE A 102 -13.83 -4.49 1.26
C ILE A 102 -15.11 -4.23 2.09
N ARG A 103 -15.79 -3.10 1.88
CA ARG A 103 -17.04 -2.77 2.58
C ARG A 103 -18.21 -3.69 2.16
N ALA A 104 -18.31 -4.03 0.89
CA ALA A 104 -19.39 -4.86 0.36
C ALA A 104 -19.24 -6.34 0.75
N CYS A 105 -18.04 -6.79 1.08
CA CYS A 105 -17.79 -8.17 1.48
C CYS A 105 -18.44 -8.47 2.85
N PRO A 106 -19.25 -9.54 2.99
CA PRO A 106 -19.96 -9.85 4.23
C PRO A 106 -19.11 -10.55 5.30
N CYS A 107 -17.82 -10.79 5.06
CA CYS A 107 -16.96 -11.46 6.04
C CYS A 107 -16.62 -10.56 7.23
N ASP A 108 -16.41 -11.13 8.41
CA ASP A 108 -16.03 -10.37 9.61
C ASP A 108 -14.54 -10.03 9.60
N ASN A 109 -13.68 -11.06 9.49
CA ASN A 109 -12.24 -10.91 9.74
C ASN A 109 -11.42 -10.67 8.47
N GLY A 110 -11.95 -11.08 7.31
CA GLY A 110 -11.27 -11.09 6.02
C GLY A 110 -11.45 -12.43 5.30
N CYS A 111 -11.40 -12.42 3.96
CA CYS A 111 -11.48 -13.63 3.16
C CYS A 111 -10.71 -13.47 1.84
N PRO A 112 -10.45 -14.58 1.11
CA PRO A 112 -9.75 -14.54 -0.17
C PRO A 112 -10.40 -13.62 -1.22
N SER A 113 -11.68 -13.29 -1.08
CA SER A 113 -12.39 -12.39 -2.00
C SER A 113 -12.22 -10.89 -1.69
N CYS A 114 -11.67 -10.52 -0.52
CA CYS A 114 -11.44 -9.12 -0.16
C CYS A 114 -9.97 -8.86 0.20
N VAL A 115 -9.60 -9.03 1.47
CA VAL A 115 -8.27 -8.75 2.01
C VAL A 115 -7.31 -9.95 1.93
N GLY A 116 -7.76 -11.06 1.35
CA GLY A 116 -6.95 -12.26 1.16
C GLY A 116 -7.13 -13.32 2.26
N PRO A 117 -6.37 -14.42 2.18
CA PRO A 117 -6.45 -15.52 3.15
C PRO A 117 -6.00 -15.09 4.55
N THR A 118 -6.75 -15.52 5.56
CA THR A 118 -6.59 -15.12 6.98
C THR A 118 -5.92 -16.17 7.86
N VAL A 119 -5.42 -17.27 7.30
CA VAL A 119 -4.96 -18.46 8.06
C VAL A 119 -3.90 -18.11 9.13
N ASP A 120 -3.03 -17.14 8.84
CA ASP A 120 -1.95 -16.70 9.75
C ASP A 120 -2.10 -15.22 10.18
N ARG A 121 -3.32 -14.67 10.13
CA ARG A 121 -3.56 -13.23 10.36
C ARG A 121 -4.49 -12.98 11.53
N SER A 122 -4.39 -11.78 12.09
CA SER A 122 -5.29 -11.30 13.14
C SER A 122 -6.77 -11.38 12.73
N GLU A 123 -7.66 -11.56 13.72
CA GLU A 123 -9.11 -11.52 13.50
C GLU A 123 -9.59 -10.15 12.99
N ARG A 124 -8.80 -9.09 13.14
CA ARG A 124 -9.20 -7.71 12.81
C ARG A 124 -8.62 -7.18 11.50
N THR A 125 -8.07 -8.04 10.64
CA THR A 125 -7.40 -7.60 9.40
C THR A 125 -8.30 -6.74 8.51
N LYS A 126 -9.57 -7.10 8.34
CA LYS A 126 -10.55 -6.30 7.58
C LYS A 126 -10.76 -4.91 8.18
N GLU A 127 -10.95 -4.82 9.49
CA GLU A 127 -11.17 -3.55 10.21
C GLU A 127 -9.97 -2.62 10.06
N VAL A 128 -8.76 -3.16 10.27
CA VAL A 128 -7.52 -2.39 10.14
C VAL A 128 -7.33 -1.89 8.71
N ALA A 129 -7.56 -2.74 7.71
CA ALA A 129 -7.44 -2.37 6.30
C ALA A 129 -8.44 -1.26 5.91
N LEU A 130 -9.67 -1.31 6.41
CA LEU A 130 -10.67 -0.26 6.18
C LEU A 130 -10.28 1.08 6.80
N GLU A 131 -9.76 1.06 8.03
CA GLU A 131 -9.30 2.27 8.73
C GLU A 131 -8.09 2.89 8.00
N MET A 132 -7.14 2.08 7.54
CA MET A 132 -5.99 2.54 6.75
C MET A 132 -6.43 3.13 5.41
N LEU A 133 -7.27 2.42 4.67
CA LEU A 133 -7.75 2.85 3.36
C LEU A 133 -8.61 4.11 3.45
N GLY A 134 -9.45 4.23 4.49
CA GLY A 134 -10.25 5.43 4.73
C GLY A 134 -9.41 6.69 4.93
N ARG A 135 -8.24 6.57 5.59
CA ARG A 135 -7.30 7.69 5.73
C ARG A 135 -6.60 8.02 4.43
N LEU A 136 -6.13 7.01 3.69
CA LEU A 136 -5.48 7.20 2.40
C LEU A 136 -6.40 7.89 1.38
N CYS A 137 -7.68 7.52 1.32
CA CYS A 137 -8.67 8.20 0.48
C CYS A 137 -8.87 9.67 0.89
N GLY A 138 -8.78 9.99 2.19
CA GLY A 138 -8.85 11.38 2.66
C GLY A 138 -7.59 12.19 2.32
N ASP A 139 -6.41 11.57 2.43
CA ASP A 139 -5.12 12.23 2.20
C ASP A 139 -4.81 12.43 0.70
N ILE A 140 -5.29 11.54 -0.19
CA ILE A 140 -4.98 11.62 -1.64
C ILE A 140 -5.73 12.72 -2.37
N GLN A 141 -6.91 13.13 -1.89
CA GLN A 141 -7.58 14.34 -2.40
C GLN A 141 -6.65 15.56 -2.30
N PHE A 142 -5.80 15.61 -1.27
CA PHE A 142 -4.82 16.67 -1.05
C PHE A 142 -3.55 16.55 -1.93
N VAL A 143 -3.14 15.35 -2.32
CA VAL A 143 -1.94 15.14 -3.17
C VAL A 143 -2.26 15.38 -4.66
N ALA A 144 -3.44 14.98 -5.12
CA ALA A 144 -3.88 15.20 -6.50
C ALA A 144 -3.97 16.69 -6.87
N GLU A 145 -4.32 17.55 -5.90
CA GLU A 145 -4.32 19.01 -6.06
C GLU A 145 -2.90 19.57 -6.23
N ARG A 146 -1.90 19.02 -5.53
CA ARG A 146 -0.50 19.48 -5.59
C ARG A 146 0.24 19.07 -6.86
N THR A 147 -0.08 17.91 -7.45
CA THR A 147 0.51 17.49 -8.73
C THR A 147 -0.10 18.23 -9.93
N ALA A 148 -1.34 18.70 -9.83
CA ALA A 148 -1.97 19.54 -10.86
C ALA A 148 -1.38 20.96 -10.93
N GLU A 149 -0.84 21.50 -9.84
CA GLU A 149 -0.18 22.82 -9.79
C GLU A 149 1.30 22.81 -10.23
N SER A 150 1.88 21.62 -10.46
CA SER A 150 3.30 21.46 -10.86
C SER A 150 3.48 21.04 -12.34
N ALA A 151 2.42 21.11 -13.15
CA ALA A 151 2.40 20.75 -14.57
C ALA A 151 2.13 21.96 -15.48
#